data_AF-A0A2P5L6H7-F1
#
_entry.id   AF-A0A2P5L6H7-F1
#
_cell.length_a   1.000
_cell.length_b   1.000
_cell.length_c   1.000
_cell.angle_alpha   90.00
_cell.angle_beta   90.00
_cell.angle_gamma   90.00
#
_symmetry.space_group_name_H-M   'P 1'
#
loop_
_entity.id
_entity.type
_entity.pdbx_description
1 polymer ?
#
loop_
_entity_poly.entity_id
_entity_poly.type
_entity_poly.pdbx_seq_one_letter_code
_entity_poly.pdbx_strand_id
1 'polypeptide(L)'
;MAQLNFDCSIRQGFNFEKDRQVLVGHLVSITIAGQALTADITLTDPLDYGSTVTAVAVISGIHWQGDYADPVNIACNVSNENQKQVALLTHKDLSKNDVVFAFNVYAYDQNAKVYYKAFSSGDNSLNGLIYKTGGDLSLQISPDPDNEVVSPLNYPMYIGIMPQQSAQTINVAVSNTDKFVKTWGVSVSGS
;
A
#
# COMPACT_ATOMS: atom_id res chain seq x y z
N MET A 1 20.66 2.36 -4.43
CA MET A 1 19.89 1.18 -4.91
C MET A 1 18.87 1.66 -5.94
N ALA A 2 18.32 0.79 -6.78
CA ALA A 2 17.28 1.22 -7.73
C ALA A 2 15.98 1.56 -6.99
N GLN A 3 15.50 2.78 -7.21
CA GLN A 3 14.21 3.29 -6.76
C GLN A 3 13.09 2.43 -7.37
N LEU A 4 12.07 2.16 -6.56
CA LEU A 4 10.85 1.48 -6.96
C LEU A 4 9.70 2.49 -6.96
N ASN A 5 9.11 2.71 -8.13
CA ASN A 5 7.97 3.61 -8.31
C ASN A 5 6.91 2.91 -9.15
N PHE A 6 5.71 2.78 -8.60
CA PHE A 6 4.59 2.11 -9.25
C PHE A 6 3.36 3.00 -9.27
N ASP A 7 3.00 3.49 -10.45
CA ASP A 7 1.77 4.23 -10.70
C ASP A 7 0.65 3.25 -11.05
N CYS A 8 -0.25 3.02 -10.10
CA CYS A 8 -1.31 2.02 -10.18
C CYS A 8 -2.62 2.66 -10.67
N SER A 9 -3.41 1.90 -11.44
CA SER A 9 -4.71 2.41 -11.91
C SER A 9 -5.80 2.22 -10.86
N ILE A 10 -6.38 3.32 -10.38
CA ILE A 10 -7.56 3.30 -9.49
C ILE A 10 -8.74 2.64 -10.19
N ARG A 11 -9.03 3.03 -11.45
CA ARG A 11 -10.10 2.39 -12.22
C ARG A 11 -9.92 0.89 -12.34
N GLN A 12 -8.73 0.41 -12.67
CA GLN A 12 -8.48 -1.02 -12.80
C GLN A 12 -8.55 -1.75 -11.45
N GLY A 13 -8.14 -1.11 -10.36
CA GLY A 13 -8.27 -1.68 -9.03
C GLY A 13 -9.73 -1.90 -8.62
N PHE A 14 -10.61 -0.91 -8.81
CA PHE A 14 -12.04 -1.06 -8.50
C PHE A 14 -12.82 -1.87 -9.55
N ASN A 15 -12.56 -1.65 -10.83
CA ASN A 15 -13.28 -2.22 -11.96
C ASN A 15 -12.32 -3.06 -12.80
N PHE A 16 -11.90 -4.20 -12.27
CA PHE A 16 -10.90 -5.05 -12.91
C PHE A 16 -11.42 -5.64 -14.23
N GLU A 17 -10.69 -5.35 -15.30
CA GLU A 17 -10.92 -5.89 -16.64
C GLU A 17 -9.70 -6.75 -17.03
N LYS A 18 -9.85 -8.07 -17.21
CA LYS A 18 -8.74 -9.00 -17.48
C LYS A 18 -7.88 -8.65 -18.71
N ASP A 19 -8.46 -7.93 -19.68
CA ASP A 19 -7.80 -7.56 -20.93
C ASP A 19 -6.98 -6.26 -20.79
N ARG A 20 -7.09 -5.58 -19.65
CA ARG A 20 -6.37 -4.33 -19.35
C ARG A 20 -5.10 -4.62 -18.55
N GLN A 21 -4.00 -4.75 -19.25
CA GLN A 21 -2.69 -5.14 -18.72
C GLN A 21 -1.93 -3.98 -18.06
N VAL A 22 -2.54 -3.34 -17.06
CA VAL A 22 -1.96 -2.21 -16.31
C VAL A 22 -1.63 -2.61 -14.87
N LEU A 23 -0.82 -1.78 -14.20
CA LEU A 23 -0.51 -1.94 -12.78
C LEU A 23 -1.78 -1.79 -11.93
N VAL A 24 -1.91 -2.68 -10.96
CA VAL A 24 -3.00 -2.67 -9.97
C VAL A 24 -2.38 -2.78 -8.59
N GLY A 25 -2.83 -1.99 -7.63
CA GLY A 25 -2.31 -2.06 -6.27
C GLY A 25 -3.42 -2.14 -5.24
N HIS A 26 -3.27 -3.03 -4.26
CA HIS A 26 -4.20 -3.22 -3.16
C HIS A 26 -3.46 -3.00 -1.83
N LEU A 27 -4.01 -2.14 -0.97
CA LEU A 27 -3.62 -2.05 0.44
C LEU A 27 -4.54 -3.00 1.21
N VAL A 28 -4.03 -4.17 1.56
CA VAL A 28 -4.81 -5.28 2.13
C VAL A 28 -5.21 -4.98 3.56
N SER A 29 -4.28 -4.48 4.37
CA SER A 29 -4.53 -4.09 5.76
C SER A 29 -3.66 -2.92 6.15
N ILE A 30 -4.17 -2.10 7.07
CA ILE A 30 -3.38 -1.07 7.74
C ILE A 30 -3.98 -0.76 9.12
N THR A 31 -3.11 -0.68 10.11
CA THR A 31 -3.39 -0.18 11.46
C THR A 31 -2.50 1.02 11.70
N ILE A 32 -3.08 2.16 12.05
CA ILE A 32 -2.37 3.43 12.24
C ILE A 32 -2.61 3.89 13.67
N ALA A 33 -1.53 4.08 14.45
CA ALA A 33 -1.60 4.51 15.84
C ALA A 33 -2.56 3.64 16.70
N GLY A 34 -2.65 2.34 16.41
CA GLY A 34 -3.54 1.39 17.07
C GLY A 34 -4.99 1.36 16.53
N GLN A 35 -5.35 2.23 15.59
CA GLN A 35 -6.63 2.19 14.89
C GLN A 35 -6.50 1.35 13.63
N ALA A 36 -7.10 0.16 13.64
CA ALA A 36 -7.21 -0.68 12.44
C ALA A 36 -8.28 -0.12 11.51
N LEU A 37 -7.91 0.09 10.23
CA LEU A 37 -8.88 0.38 9.18
C LEU A 37 -9.53 -0.93 8.73
N THR A 38 -10.79 -0.85 8.30
CA THR A 38 -11.57 -2.03 7.91
C THR A 38 -11.25 -2.42 6.46
N ALA A 39 -10.97 -3.70 6.21
CA ALA A 39 -10.86 -4.23 4.84
C ALA A 39 -12.26 -4.45 4.23
N ASP A 40 -12.94 -3.34 3.90
CA ASP A 40 -14.35 -3.29 3.47
C ASP A 40 -14.54 -3.22 1.95
N ILE A 41 -13.45 -3.13 1.18
CA ILE A 41 -13.48 -3.09 -0.27
C ILE A 41 -13.23 -4.51 -0.80
N THR A 42 -14.19 -5.08 -1.52
CA THR A 42 -14.02 -6.38 -2.19
C THR A 42 -13.57 -6.16 -3.63
N LEU A 43 -12.38 -6.65 -3.97
CA LEU A 43 -11.72 -6.46 -5.27
C LEU A 43 -11.49 -7.81 -5.95
N THR A 44 -11.38 -7.83 -7.27
CA THR A 44 -10.95 -9.04 -8.00
C THR A 44 -9.48 -9.31 -7.73
N ASP A 45 -9.07 -10.56 -7.53
CA ASP A 45 -7.66 -10.91 -7.48
C ASP A 45 -7.06 -10.94 -8.90
N PRO A 46 -6.05 -10.10 -9.22
CA PRO A 46 -5.39 -10.17 -10.52
C PRO A 46 -4.66 -11.50 -10.77
N LEU A 47 -4.29 -12.26 -9.72
CA LEU A 47 -3.63 -13.55 -9.86
C LEU A 47 -4.61 -14.70 -10.15
N ASP A 48 -5.86 -14.57 -9.70
CA ASP A 48 -6.95 -15.51 -9.95
C ASP A 48 -8.28 -14.77 -10.10
N TYR A 49 -8.67 -14.56 -11.35
CA TYR A 49 -9.86 -13.78 -11.72
C TYR A 49 -11.19 -14.37 -11.21
N GLY A 50 -11.20 -15.63 -10.76
CA GLY A 50 -12.37 -16.25 -10.14
C GLY A 50 -12.51 -15.94 -8.65
N SER A 51 -11.50 -15.31 -8.05
CA SER A 51 -11.39 -15.04 -6.63
C SER A 51 -11.41 -13.55 -6.32
N THR A 52 -11.64 -13.23 -5.04
CA THR A 52 -11.67 -11.85 -4.56
C THR A 52 -10.72 -11.66 -3.38
N VAL A 53 -10.23 -10.44 -3.25
CA VAL A 53 -9.42 -9.96 -2.13
C VAL A 53 -10.19 -8.87 -1.42
N THR A 54 -10.32 -8.96 -0.11
CA THR A 54 -10.77 -7.84 0.72
C THR A 54 -9.59 -6.94 1.04
N ALA A 55 -9.77 -5.63 0.83
CA ALA A 55 -8.73 -4.63 1.00
C ALA A 55 -9.28 -3.40 1.73
N VAL A 56 -8.38 -2.65 2.37
CA VAL A 56 -8.69 -1.36 2.98
C VAL A 56 -8.76 -0.24 1.93
N ALA A 57 -7.91 -0.33 0.90
CA ALA A 57 -7.78 0.69 -0.12
C ALA A 57 -7.29 0.13 -1.45
N VAL A 58 -7.61 0.84 -2.54
CA VAL A 58 -6.97 0.67 -3.85
C VAL A 58 -5.80 1.64 -3.94
N ILE A 59 -4.58 1.15 -4.21
CA ILE A 59 -3.38 1.98 -4.34
C ILE A 59 -3.40 2.67 -5.71
N SER A 60 -3.19 3.99 -5.73
CA SER A 60 -2.94 4.79 -6.94
C SER A 60 -1.45 4.97 -7.21
N GLY A 61 -0.62 4.94 -6.17
CA GLY A 61 0.82 5.06 -6.30
C GLY A 61 1.55 4.50 -5.10
N ILE A 62 2.65 3.82 -5.31
CA ILE A 62 3.55 3.41 -4.23
C ILE A 62 5.01 3.57 -4.62
N HIS A 63 5.76 4.15 -3.71
CA HIS A 63 7.13 4.59 -3.95
C HIS A 63 8.05 4.25 -2.78
N TRP A 64 9.23 3.70 -3.09
CA TRP A 64 10.29 3.43 -2.15
C TRP A 64 11.65 3.60 -2.82
N GLN A 65 12.56 4.35 -2.19
CA GLN A 65 13.91 4.62 -2.72
C GLN A 65 14.82 3.38 -2.69
N GLY A 66 14.42 2.34 -1.94
CA GLY A 66 15.02 1.02 -1.99
C GLY A 66 16.08 0.76 -0.92
N ASP A 67 16.40 1.74 -0.06
CA ASP A 67 17.26 1.54 1.10
C ASP A 67 16.47 1.05 2.33
N TYR A 68 17.16 0.36 3.23
CA TYR A 68 16.58 -0.26 4.42
C TYR A 68 15.99 0.75 5.40
N ALA A 69 16.41 2.01 5.35
CA ALA A 69 15.92 3.10 6.20
C ALA A 69 14.89 4.00 5.49
N ASP A 70 14.72 3.84 4.19
CA ASP A 70 13.86 4.73 3.41
C ASP A 70 12.38 4.47 3.70
N PRO A 71 11.55 5.53 3.72
CA PRO A 71 10.13 5.38 3.86
C PRO A 71 9.48 4.75 2.62
N VAL A 72 8.45 3.96 2.84
CA VAL A 72 7.50 3.53 1.82
C VAL A 72 6.36 4.55 1.79
N ASN A 73 6.19 5.23 0.67
CA ASN A 73 5.12 6.21 0.47
C ASN A 73 3.99 5.57 -0.33
N ILE A 74 2.76 5.64 0.17
CA ILE A 74 1.58 5.03 -0.43
C ILE A 74 0.51 6.11 -0.64
N ALA A 75 0.08 6.27 -1.88
CA ALA A 75 -1.14 6.97 -2.26
C ALA A 75 -2.21 5.91 -2.60
N CYS A 76 -3.40 6.04 -2.01
CA CYS A 76 -4.47 5.06 -2.18
C CYS A 76 -5.84 5.68 -1.95
N ASN A 77 -6.89 5.00 -2.38
CA ASN A 77 -8.27 5.45 -2.25
C ASN A 77 -9.01 4.51 -1.29
N VAL A 78 -9.49 5.07 -0.17
CA VAL A 78 -10.19 4.35 0.91
C VAL A 78 -11.70 4.53 0.81
N SER A 79 -12.45 3.67 1.50
CA SER A 79 -13.90 3.82 1.67
C SER A 79 -14.27 5.06 2.50
N ASN A 80 -15.54 5.47 2.45
CA ASN A 80 -16.07 6.57 3.26
C ASN A 80 -15.90 6.34 4.78
N GLU A 81 -16.02 5.11 5.26
CA GLU A 81 -15.89 4.84 6.70
C GLU A 81 -14.43 4.95 7.15
N ASN A 82 -13.51 4.38 6.37
CA ASN A 82 -12.08 4.52 6.60
C ASN A 82 -11.61 5.99 6.44
N GLN A 83 -12.18 6.76 5.51
CA GLN A 83 -11.91 8.19 5.35
C GLN A 83 -12.13 8.95 6.67
N LYS A 84 -13.28 8.73 7.32
CA LYS A 84 -13.61 9.39 8.59
C LYS A 84 -12.65 8.99 9.70
N GLN A 85 -12.28 7.70 9.76
CA GLN A 85 -11.33 7.22 10.75
C GLN A 85 -9.95 7.88 10.57
N VAL A 86 -9.46 7.98 9.34
CA VAL A 86 -8.18 8.65 9.05
C VAL A 86 -8.27 10.14 9.34
N ALA A 87 -9.37 10.81 8.98
CA ALA A 87 -9.57 12.23 9.28
C ALA A 87 -9.59 12.51 10.79
N LEU A 88 -10.18 11.61 11.59
CA LEU A 88 -10.11 11.69 13.04
C LEU A 88 -8.68 11.49 13.57
N LEU A 89 -7.87 10.62 12.95
CA LEU A 89 -6.47 10.43 13.34
C LEU A 89 -5.63 11.68 13.04
N THR A 90 -5.87 12.37 11.92
CA THR A 90 -5.12 13.58 11.55
C THR A 90 -5.40 14.79 12.44
N HIS A 91 -6.53 14.81 13.16
CA HIS A 91 -6.89 15.88 14.10
C HIS A 91 -6.58 15.55 15.56
N LYS A 92 -6.11 14.34 15.86
CA LYS A 92 -5.73 13.92 17.22
C LYS A 92 -4.24 14.10 17.43
N ASP A 93 -3.86 14.51 18.64
CA ASP A 93 -2.50 14.33 19.10
C ASP A 93 -2.21 12.83 19.25
N LEU A 94 -1.46 12.28 18.31
CA LEU A 94 -1.10 10.87 18.30
C LEU A 94 0.07 10.63 19.25
N SER A 95 -0.23 10.04 20.42
CA SER A 95 0.79 9.58 21.37
C SER A 95 1.59 8.37 20.87
N LYS A 96 1.07 7.69 19.85
CA LYS A 96 1.70 6.56 19.14
C LYS A 96 1.68 6.83 17.65
N ASN A 97 2.75 6.46 16.95
CA ASN A 97 2.85 6.60 15.50
C ASN A 97 3.14 5.26 14.81
N ASP A 98 2.92 4.14 15.50
CA ASP A 98 3.09 2.79 14.93
C ASP A 98 2.14 2.56 13.75
N VAL A 99 2.65 1.93 12.70
CA VAL A 99 1.90 1.53 11.52
C VAL A 99 2.18 0.05 11.25
N VAL A 100 1.12 -0.75 11.14
CA VAL A 100 1.21 -2.16 10.73
C VAL A 100 0.41 -2.33 9.45
N PHE A 101 1.02 -2.78 8.36
CA PHE A 101 0.39 -2.75 7.04
C PHE A 101 0.80 -3.91 6.14
N ALA A 102 -0.09 -4.32 5.24
CA ALA A 102 0.18 -5.30 4.20
C ALA A 102 -0.36 -4.81 2.86
N PHE A 103 0.41 -5.01 1.79
CA PHE A 103 0.07 -4.50 0.46
C PHE A 103 0.55 -5.43 -0.66
N ASN A 104 -0.08 -5.31 -1.82
CA ASN A 104 0.33 -5.99 -3.05
C ASN A 104 0.19 -5.04 -4.24
N VAL A 105 1.25 -4.95 -5.06
CA VAL A 105 1.22 -4.36 -6.40
C VAL A 105 1.39 -5.48 -7.41
N TYR A 106 0.47 -5.52 -8.37
CA TYR A 106 0.41 -6.50 -9.44
C TYR A 106 0.84 -5.86 -10.75
N ALA A 107 1.72 -6.55 -11.46
CA ALA A 107 2.12 -6.22 -12.82
C ALA A 107 1.81 -7.39 -13.75
N TYR A 108 1.58 -7.08 -15.03
CA TYR A 108 1.31 -8.10 -16.04
C TYR A 108 2.60 -8.53 -16.73
N ASP A 109 2.90 -9.82 -16.69
CA ASP A 109 3.99 -10.42 -17.47
C ASP A 109 3.51 -10.67 -18.90
N GLN A 110 4.03 -9.90 -19.85
CA GLN A 110 3.65 -9.98 -21.26
C GLN A 110 4.05 -11.31 -21.92
N ASN A 111 5.13 -11.94 -21.44
CA ASN A 111 5.64 -13.19 -22.00
C ASN A 111 4.85 -14.37 -21.44
N ALA A 112 4.68 -14.42 -20.12
CA ALA A 112 3.95 -15.48 -19.43
C ALA A 112 2.42 -15.31 -19.52
N LYS A 113 1.95 -14.12 -19.93
CA LYS A 113 0.53 -13.75 -20.05
C LYS A 113 -0.26 -13.86 -18.74
N VAL A 114 0.41 -13.61 -17.62
CA VAL A 114 -0.16 -13.70 -16.27
C VAL A 114 0.24 -12.49 -15.44
N TYR A 115 -0.61 -12.11 -14.49
CA TYR A 115 -0.22 -11.16 -13.45
C TYR A 115 0.72 -11.81 -12.44
N TYR A 116 1.58 -11.01 -11.83
CA TYR A 116 2.45 -11.39 -10.73
C TYR A 116 2.57 -10.22 -9.73
N LYS A 117 2.96 -10.51 -8.49
CA LYS A 117 3.24 -9.49 -7.47
C LYS A 117 4.61 -8.85 -7.72
N ALA A 118 4.63 -7.65 -8.28
CA ALA A 118 5.84 -6.88 -8.56
C ALA A 118 6.44 -6.24 -7.31
N PHE A 119 5.59 -5.84 -6.36
CA PHE A 119 6.01 -5.23 -5.09
C PHE A 119 4.99 -5.57 -4.01
N SER A 120 5.41 -6.27 -2.94
CA SER A 120 4.47 -6.70 -1.91
C SER A 120 5.13 -6.92 -0.55
N SER A 121 4.33 -6.87 0.51
CA SER A 121 4.73 -7.30 1.84
C SER A 121 4.80 -8.84 2.00
N GLY A 122 4.48 -9.59 0.94
CA GLY A 122 4.33 -11.05 0.99
C GLY A 122 3.12 -11.45 1.83
N ASP A 123 3.25 -12.54 2.59
CA ASP A 123 2.21 -13.04 3.49
C ASP A 123 2.30 -12.41 4.90
N ASN A 124 3.26 -11.52 5.11
CA ASN A 124 3.50 -10.85 6.39
C ASN A 124 3.00 -9.40 6.34
N SER A 125 2.63 -8.88 7.51
CA SER A 125 2.48 -7.44 7.72
C SER A 125 3.84 -6.82 8.02
N LEU A 126 4.08 -5.66 7.44
CA LEU A 126 5.21 -4.81 7.74
C LEU A 126 4.85 -3.85 8.87
N ASN A 127 5.83 -3.54 9.68
CA ASN A 127 5.72 -2.67 10.84
C ASN A 127 6.61 -1.46 10.61
N GLY A 128 6.09 -0.28 10.88
CA GLY A 128 6.79 0.96 10.71
C GLY A 128 6.24 2.04 11.61
N LEU A 129 6.66 3.26 11.34
CA LEU A 129 6.21 4.46 12.01
C LEU A 129 5.74 5.45 10.94
N ILE A 130 4.74 6.28 11.24
CA ILE A 130 4.38 7.36 10.33
C ILE A 130 5.60 8.25 10.12
N TYR A 131 6.00 8.42 8.85
CA TYR A 131 7.15 9.21 8.47
C TYR A 131 6.91 10.69 8.81
N LYS A 132 7.94 11.36 9.32
CA LYS A 132 7.87 12.78 9.68
C LYS A 132 8.74 13.59 8.73
N THR A 133 8.15 14.63 8.14
CA THR A 133 8.87 15.58 7.28
C THR A 133 8.61 16.99 7.79
N GLY A 134 9.66 17.75 8.09
CA GLY A 134 9.50 19.13 8.56
C GLY A 134 8.80 19.29 9.91
N GLY A 135 8.67 18.20 10.70
CA GLY A 135 7.94 18.19 11.98
C GLY A 135 6.53 17.61 11.87
N ASP A 136 5.97 17.55 10.66
CA ASP A 136 4.62 17.05 10.41
C ASP A 136 4.61 15.57 10.07
N LEU A 137 3.54 14.89 10.49
CA LEU A 137 3.27 13.50 10.12
C LEU A 137 2.86 13.43 8.65
N SER A 138 3.48 12.52 7.90
CA SER A 138 3.16 12.25 6.49
C SER A 138 1.92 11.37 6.40
N LEU A 139 0.77 11.89 6.85
CA LEU A 139 -0.54 11.27 6.78
C LEU A 139 -1.56 12.31 6.34
N GLN A 140 -2.24 12.06 5.23
CA GLN A 140 -3.19 12.98 4.63
C GLN A 140 -4.41 12.21 4.11
N ILE A 141 -5.58 12.83 4.18
CA ILE A 141 -6.82 12.29 3.66
C ILE A 141 -7.63 13.42 3.03
N SER A 142 -8.16 13.19 1.83
CA SER A 142 -9.01 14.14 1.13
C SER A 142 -10.41 14.18 1.77
N PRO A 143 -11.02 15.37 1.94
CA PRO A 143 -12.43 15.49 2.28
C PRO A 143 -13.33 15.25 1.06
N ASP A 144 -12.78 15.41 -0.15
CA ASP A 144 -13.50 15.27 -1.41
C ASP A 144 -13.28 13.88 -2.01
N PRO A 145 -14.33 13.24 -2.56
CA PRO A 145 -14.20 11.95 -3.20
C PRO A 145 -13.44 12.04 -4.51
N ASP A 146 -12.86 10.92 -4.91
CA ASP A 146 -12.25 10.76 -6.22
C ASP A 146 -13.33 10.69 -7.32
N ASN A 147 -13.03 11.28 -8.49
CA ASN A 147 -13.95 11.34 -9.61
C ASN A 147 -13.63 10.34 -10.75
N GLU A 148 -12.50 9.61 -10.68
CA GLU A 148 -12.14 8.56 -11.64
C GLU A 148 -13.06 7.34 -11.48
N VAL A 149 -13.39 7.00 -10.23
CA VAL A 149 -14.35 5.95 -9.88
C VAL A 149 -15.40 6.56 -8.97
N VAL A 150 -16.58 6.85 -9.51
CA VAL A 150 -17.67 7.51 -8.75
C VAL A 150 -18.52 6.53 -7.94
N SER A 151 -18.39 5.22 -8.20
CA SER A 151 -19.06 4.16 -7.44
C SER A 151 -18.15 2.92 -7.39
N PRO A 152 -17.83 2.38 -6.20
CA PRO A 152 -18.19 2.91 -4.88
C PRO A 152 -17.51 4.26 -4.60
N LEU A 153 -18.10 5.06 -3.71
CA LEU A 153 -17.51 6.32 -3.27
C LEU A 153 -16.19 6.05 -2.54
N ASN A 154 -15.13 6.72 -2.97
CA ASN A 154 -13.78 6.49 -2.45
C ASN A 154 -13.01 7.81 -2.35
N TYR A 155 -12.03 7.86 -1.45
CA TYR A 155 -11.37 9.09 -1.03
C TYR A 155 -9.85 8.94 -1.08
N PRO A 156 -9.14 9.85 -1.76
CA PRO A 156 -7.68 9.82 -1.79
C PRO A 156 -7.06 10.02 -0.41
N MET A 157 -6.16 9.11 -0.06
CA MET A 157 -5.36 9.06 1.15
C MET A 157 -3.88 8.96 0.76
N TYR A 158 -3.01 9.60 1.54
CA TYR A 158 -1.57 9.45 1.44
C TYR A 158 -0.97 9.11 2.81
N ILE A 159 -0.02 8.18 2.84
CA ILE A 159 0.79 7.89 4.01
C ILE A 159 2.24 7.59 3.64
N GLY A 160 3.18 8.22 4.34
CA GLY A 160 4.59 7.82 4.36
C GLY A 160 4.87 6.99 5.59
N ILE A 161 5.52 5.84 5.43
CA ILE A 161 5.82 4.91 6.52
C ILE A 161 7.31 4.65 6.54
N MET A 162 8.00 5.06 7.61
CA MET A 162 9.40 4.70 7.83
C MET A 162 9.50 3.34 8.55
N PRO A 163 10.56 2.56 8.33
CA PRO A 163 10.71 1.28 9.00
C PRO A 163 10.95 1.46 10.51
N GLN A 164 10.48 0.49 11.29
CA GLN A 164 10.89 0.37 12.69
C GLN A 164 12.28 -0.27 12.81
N GLN A 165 12.84 -0.28 14.02
CA GLN A 165 14.13 -0.91 14.33
C GLN A 165 14.04 -2.44 14.41
N SER A 166 13.47 -3.08 13.39
CA SER A 166 13.46 -4.52 13.22
C SER A 166 13.68 -4.85 11.75
N ALA A 167 14.49 -5.88 11.50
CA ALA A 167 14.72 -6.37 10.15
C ALA A 167 13.45 -7.02 9.59
N GLN A 168 12.96 -6.50 8.47
CA GLN A 168 11.82 -7.02 7.72
C GLN A 168 12.20 -7.13 6.26
N THR A 169 11.36 -7.77 5.45
CA THR A 169 11.64 -8.01 4.04
C THR A 169 10.45 -7.58 3.19
N ILE A 170 10.75 -6.94 2.06
CA ILE A 170 9.77 -6.62 1.03
C ILE A 170 10.08 -7.49 -0.19
N ASN A 171 9.03 -8.11 -0.74
CA ASN A 171 9.13 -8.95 -1.92
C ASN A 171 9.05 -8.08 -3.17
N VAL A 172 9.99 -8.27 -4.09
CA VAL A 172 10.08 -7.55 -5.35
C VAL A 172 10.20 -8.55 -6.49
N ALA A 173 9.59 -8.25 -7.62
CA ALA A 173 9.72 -9.05 -8.84
C ALA A 173 9.71 -8.15 -10.06
N VAL A 174 10.41 -8.58 -11.12
CA VAL A 174 10.44 -7.90 -12.43
C VAL A 174 9.75 -8.72 -13.53
N SER A 175 9.41 -9.97 -13.23
CA SER A 175 8.63 -10.89 -14.07
C SER A 175 7.94 -11.94 -13.18
N ASN A 176 7.14 -12.83 -13.79
CA ASN A 176 6.53 -13.94 -13.06
C ASN A 176 7.57 -14.93 -12.48
N THR A 177 8.78 -14.98 -13.03
CA THR A 177 9.85 -15.91 -12.63
C THR A 177 10.98 -15.24 -11.85
N ASP A 178 11.25 -13.97 -12.10
CA ASP A 178 12.40 -13.25 -11.54
C ASP A 178 11.98 -12.47 -10.29
N LYS A 179 12.14 -13.13 -9.13
CA LYS A 179 11.74 -12.63 -7.81
C LYS A 179 12.93 -12.52 -6.88
N PHE A 180 12.94 -11.50 -6.04
CA PHE A 180 13.96 -11.29 -5.02
C PHE A 180 13.36 -10.56 -3.82
N VAL A 181 14.06 -10.61 -2.68
CA VAL A 181 13.67 -9.91 -1.47
C VAL A 181 14.64 -8.77 -1.20
N LYS A 182 14.12 -7.64 -0.71
CA LYS A 182 14.95 -6.55 -0.20
C LYS A 182 14.67 -6.34 1.29
N THR A 183 15.71 -6.03 2.05
CA THR A 183 15.60 -5.70 3.48
C THR A 183 14.95 -4.33 3.67
N TRP A 184 14.08 -4.23 4.66
CA TRP A 184 13.46 -2.99 5.11
C TRP A 184 13.40 -2.96 6.64
N GLY A 185 14.00 -1.93 7.23
CA GLY A 185 14.35 -1.90 8.66
C GLY A 185 15.59 -2.73 8.98
N VAL A 186 16.25 -2.36 10.07
CA VAL A 186 17.40 -3.09 10.63
C VAL A 186 17.20 -3.22 12.13
N SER A 187 17.56 -4.40 12.66
CA SER A 187 17.65 -4.59 14.10
C SER A 187 18.90 -3.87 14.60
N VAL A 188 18.76 -3.00 15.59
CA VAL A 188 19.93 -2.43 16.26
C VAL A 188 20.47 -3.51 17.20
N SER A 189 21.57 -4.15 16.82
CA SER A 189 22.36 -4.92 17.79
C SER A 189 22.91 -3.93 18.80
N GLY A 190 22.35 -3.90 20.00
CA GLY A 190 22.78 -3.01 21.07
C GLY A 190 24.29 -3.16 21.33
N SER A 191 25.01 -2.06 21.21
CA SER A 191 26.31 -1.83 21.84
C SER A 191 26.16 -1.55 23.32
#